data_AF-A0A8S3SVI0-F1
#
_entry.id   AF-A0A8S3SVI0-F1
#
_cell.length_a   1.000
_cell.length_b   1.000
_cell.length_c   1.000
_cell.angle_alpha   90.00
_cell.angle_beta   90.00
_cell.angle_gamma   90.00
#
_symmetry.space_group_name_H-M   'P 1'
#
loop_
_entity.id
_entity.type
_entity.pdbx_description
1 polymer ?
#
loop_
_entity_poly.entity_id
_entity_poly.type
_entity_poly.pdbx_seq_one_letter_code
_entity_poly.pdbx_strand_id
1 'polypeptide(L)'
;MSLISHIGPTMCTNKCKSLYGCNGVNFDRHQLTCELLRIYPTTEDISEKAGSMFAALSSLQPVVIFVKTIRSTNYPAAYPNNDRRSWSLDADNNTRLVLKFKAFKMEAGPDYLRIYDRLGGIQLYSLTGFLNPDDIWSKANGFYITFRSDGSVTYSGFSIDVYKTS
;
A
#
# COMPACT_ATOMS: atom_id res chain seq x y z
N MET A 1 40.80 16.79 -54.49
CA MET A 1 39.44 17.23 -54.08
C MET A 1 38.55 16.01 -54.14
N SER A 2 37.68 15.65 -53.20
CA SER A 2 37.23 16.19 -51.92
C SER A 2 36.36 15.07 -51.32
N LEU A 3 36.69 14.56 -50.13
CA LEU A 3 35.89 14.55 -48.89
C LEU A 3 34.53 13.80 -48.90
N ILE A 4 34.44 12.83 -47.97
CA ILE A 4 33.40 12.58 -46.94
C ILE A 4 31.92 12.57 -47.39
N SER A 5 31.16 11.51 -47.07
CA SER A 5 30.01 11.51 -46.12
C SER A 5 28.93 10.42 -46.33
N HIS A 6 28.40 9.96 -45.19
CA HIS A 6 27.02 9.56 -44.85
C HIS A 6 26.32 8.28 -45.37
N ILE A 7 25.96 7.44 -44.38
CA ILE A 7 24.62 6.93 -43.99
C ILE A 7 23.55 6.78 -45.10
N GLY A 8 23.01 5.57 -45.30
CA GLY A 8 21.65 5.36 -45.82
C GLY A 8 21.43 4.03 -46.59
N PRO A 9 20.19 3.49 -46.65
CA PRO A 9 19.95 2.05 -46.59
C PRO A 9 19.59 1.35 -47.93
N THR A 10 19.41 0.02 -47.82
CA THR A 10 18.63 -0.91 -48.68
C THR A 10 19.18 -1.28 -50.06
N MET A 11 19.28 -2.60 -50.31
CA MET A 11 18.56 -3.25 -51.43
C MET A 11 18.31 -4.74 -51.13
N CYS A 12 17.05 -5.07 -50.85
CA CYS A 12 16.53 -6.44 -50.81
C CYS A 12 16.55 -7.04 -52.23
N THR A 13 17.12 -8.24 -52.40
CA THR A 13 17.06 -8.97 -53.67
C THR A 13 15.66 -9.55 -53.90
N ASN A 14 15.05 -9.16 -55.02
CA ASN A 14 13.67 -9.37 -55.42
C ASN A 14 13.27 -10.85 -55.66
N LYS A 15 12.97 -11.65 -54.62
CA LYS A 15 12.20 -12.92 -54.80
C LYS A 15 11.17 -13.32 -53.71
N CYS A 16 11.09 -12.69 -52.54
CA CYS A 16 9.88 -12.81 -51.66
C CYS A 16 9.03 -11.55 -51.89
N LYS A 17 8.15 -11.55 -52.91
CA LYS A 17 7.24 -10.42 -53.22
C LYS A 17 5.79 -10.91 -53.28
N SER A 18 4.94 -10.22 -52.53
CA SER A 18 3.47 -10.26 -52.50
C SER A 18 2.81 -11.39 -51.71
N LEU A 19 2.73 -11.21 -50.39
CA LEU A 19 1.48 -11.16 -49.60
C LEU A 19 1.88 -10.79 -48.16
N TYR A 20 1.48 -9.59 -47.70
CA TYR A 20 1.68 -9.05 -46.34
C TYR A 20 3.12 -8.68 -45.93
N GLY A 21 3.58 -7.49 -46.35
CA GLY A 21 4.92 -6.95 -46.07
C GLY A 21 5.52 -7.27 -44.70
N CYS A 22 6.70 -7.88 -44.71
CA CYS A 22 7.50 -8.18 -43.52
C CYS A 22 8.86 -7.48 -43.59
N ASN A 23 9.24 -6.77 -42.52
CA ASN A 23 10.59 -6.29 -42.24
C ASN A 23 11.30 -7.33 -41.36
N GLY A 24 12.30 -8.01 -41.90
CA GLY A 24 13.19 -8.91 -41.15
C GLY A 24 12.99 -10.39 -41.49
N VAL A 25 13.86 -10.94 -42.33
CA VAL A 25 14.00 -12.40 -42.54
C VAL A 25 15.47 -12.75 -42.66
N ASN A 26 15.87 -13.83 -41.99
CA ASN A 26 17.17 -14.48 -42.16
C ASN A 26 17.00 -15.60 -43.19
N PHE A 27 17.82 -15.64 -44.23
CA PHE A 27 17.71 -16.61 -45.33
C PHE A 27 18.45 -17.90 -44.97
N ASP A 28 17.74 -18.98 -44.68
CA ASP A 28 18.36 -20.30 -44.56
C ASP A 28 18.65 -20.87 -45.96
N ARG A 29 19.93 -20.89 -46.32
CA ARG A 29 20.40 -21.38 -47.63
C ARG A 29 20.20 -22.89 -47.81
N HIS A 30 19.97 -23.65 -46.74
CA HIS A 30 19.82 -25.12 -46.82
C HIS A 30 18.39 -25.58 -47.08
N GLN A 31 17.38 -24.82 -46.65
CA GLN A 31 15.98 -25.27 -46.71
C GLN A 31 15.12 -24.60 -47.80
N LEU A 32 15.60 -23.53 -48.45
CA LEU A 32 14.88 -22.82 -49.53
C LEU A 32 13.46 -22.32 -49.14
N THR A 33 13.18 -22.13 -47.85
CA THR A 33 11.88 -21.69 -47.32
C THR A 33 11.96 -20.28 -46.71
N CYS A 34 10.94 -19.44 -46.99
CA CYS A 34 10.75 -18.13 -46.33
C CYS A 34 9.94 -18.42 -45.04
N GLU A 35 10.59 -18.70 -43.90
CA GLU A 35 9.89 -18.85 -42.60
C GLU A 35 9.62 -17.47 -41.98
N LEU A 36 8.38 -17.22 -41.58
CA LEU A 36 8.00 -16.04 -40.81
C LEU A 36 8.62 -16.13 -39.41
N LEU A 37 9.70 -15.38 -39.17
CA LEU A 37 10.10 -15.07 -37.80
C LEU A 37 8.97 -14.25 -37.18
N ARG A 38 8.21 -14.86 -36.27
CA ARG A 38 7.28 -14.15 -35.39
C ARG A 38 8.10 -13.27 -34.46
N ILE A 39 8.41 -12.04 -34.87
CA ILE A 39 9.02 -11.03 -34.01
C ILE A 39 7.95 -10.26 -33.20
N TYR A 40 6.68 -10.64 -33.34
CA TYR A 40 5.64 -10.17 -32.44
C TYR A 40 5.71 -10.99 -31.16
N PRO A 41 5.90 -10.36 -29.98
CA PRO A 41 5.88 -11.08 -28.72
C PRO A 41 4.58 -11.88 -28.65
N THR A 42 4.68 -13.17 -28.34
CA THR A 42 3.50 -14.01 -28.18
C THR A 42 2.65 -13.46 -27.03
N THR A 43 1.35 -13.74 -27.02
CA THR A 43 0.49 -13.38 -25.87
C THR A 43 0.99 -13.99 -24.57
N GLU A 44 1.76 -15.09 -24.65
CA GLU A 44 2.46 -15.73 -23.55
C GLU A 44 3.65 -14.89 -23.06
N ASP A 45 4.47 -14.32 -23.94
CA ASP A 45 5.56 -13.40 -23.55
C ASP A 45 5.04 -12.11 -22.91
N ILE A 46 3.92 -11.57 -23.40
CA ILE A 46 3.28 -10.38 -22.80
C ILE A 46 2.65 -10.74 -21.46
N SER A 47 2.03 -11.92 -21.32
CA SER A 47 1.40 -12.35 -20.06
C SER A 47 2.44 -12.71 -19.00
N GLU A 48 3.58 -13.28 -19.39
CA GLU A 48 4.68 -13.57 -18.47
C GLU A 48 5.36 -12.27 -18.01
N LYS A 49 5.57 -11.31 -18.92
CA LYS A 49 6.15 -10.01 -18.57
C LYS A 49 5.18 -9.14 -17.79
N ALA A 50 3.88 -9.16 -18.11
CA ALA A 50 2.84 -8.51 -17.33
C ALA A 50 2.63 -9.19 -15.98
N GLY A 51 2.72 -10.52 -15.91
CA GLY A 51 2.66 -11.31 -14.69
C GLY A 51 3.86 -11.05 -13.77
N SER A 52 5.06 -10.92 -14.35
CA SER A 52 6.28 -10.52 -13.65
C SER A 52 6.22 -9.09 -13.13
N MET A 53 5.71 -8.15 -13.95
CA MET A 53 5.46 -6.76 -13.53
C MET A 53 4.37 -6.67 -12.46
N PHE A 54 3.32 -7.48 -12.54
CA PHE A 54 2.26 -7.57 -11.54
C PHE A 54 2.76 -8.21 -10.24
N ALA A 55 3.62 -9.23 -10.32
CA ALA A 55 4.29 -9.84 -9.17
C ALA A 55 5.30 -8.89 -8.52
N ALA A 56 6.03 -8.11 -9.31
CA ALA A 56 6.93 -7.07 -8.81
C ALA A 56 6.16 -5.95 -8.11
N LEU A 57 5.06 -5.46 -8.69
CA LEU A 57 4.19 -4.45 -8.08
C LEU A 57 3.42 -4.99 -6.86
N SER A 58 3.09 -6.28 -6.82
CA SER A 58 2.47 -6.91 -5.63
C SER A 58 3.48 -7.19 -4.51
N SER A 59 4.79 -7.11 -4.80
CA SER A 59 5.88 -7.26 -3.81
C SER A 59 6.31 -5.96 -3.13
N LEU A 60 5.82 -4.80 -3.58
CA LEU A 60 6.01 -3.52 -2.88
C LEU A 60 5.13 -3.52 -1.62
N GLN A 61 5.59 -4.19 -0.57
CA GLN A 61 4.92 -4.14 0.72
C GLN A 61 4.97 -2.70 1.24
N PRO A 62 3.83 -2.14 1.71
CA PRO A 62 3.85 -0.84 2.36
C PRO A 62 4.85 -0.86 3.50
N VAL A 63 5.72 0.15 3.57
CA VAL A 63 6.71 0.24 4.64
C VAL A 63 5.97 0.60 5.93
N VAL A 64 5.83 -0.36 6.84
CA VAL A 64 5.16 -0.17 8.13
C VAL A 64 6.19 0.17 9.21
N ILE A 65 6.18 1.42 9.68
CA ILE A 65 7.15 1.94 10.65
C ILE A 65 6.47 2.16 11.99
N PHE A 66 7.00 1.57 13.06
CA PHE A 66 6.51 1.84 14.40
C PHE A 66 6.77 3.29 14.80
N VAL A 67 5.74 3.96 15.32
CA VAL A 67 5.83 5.35 15.78
C VAL A 67 5.95 5.38 17.30
N LYS A 68 4.94 4.87 17.99
CA LYS A 68 4.84 4.88 19.46
C LYS A 68 3.70 3.98 19.94
N THR A 69 3.64 3.77 21.24
CA THR A 69 2.48 3.18 21.92
C THR A 69 1.74 4.23 22.73
N ILE A 70 0.40 4.24 22.65
CA ILE A 70 -0.47 5.00 23.55
C ILE A 70 -1.19 4.04 24.50
N ARG A 71 -1.37 4.46 25.76
CA ARG A 71 -1.95 3.63 26.81
C ARG A 71 -2.90 4.44 27.67
N SER A 72 -3.90 3.79 28.24
CA SER A 72 -4.67 4.33 29.35
C SER A 72 -3.76 4.59 30.56
N THR A 73 -4.14 5.53 31.42
CA THR A 73 -3.41 5.78 32.67
C THR A 73 -3.29 4.47 33.47
N ASN A 74 -2.13 4.23 34.09
CA ASN A 74 -1.79 3.05 34.89
C ASN A 74 -1.72 1.70 34.18
N TYR A 75 -1.99 1.60 32.87
CA TYR A 75 -1.88 0.33 32.13
C TYR A 75 -0.53 -0.36 32.44
N PRO A 76 -0.49 -1.66 32.79
CA PRO A 76 -1.58 -2.64 32.67
C PRO A 76 -2.53 -2.72 33.88
N ALA A 77 -2.32 -1.93 34.92
CA ALA A 77 -3.26 -1.81 36.04
C ALA A 77 -4.50 -1.01 35.65
N ALA A 78 -5.49 -0.97 36.54
CA ALA A 78 -6.76 -0.33 36.25
C ALA A 78 -6.62 1.19 36.03
N TYR A 79 -7.29 1.71 35.01
CA TYR A 79 -7.34 3.17 34.81
C TYR A 79 -8.12 3.86 35.93
N PRO A 80 -7.86 5.15 36.22
CA PRO A 80 -8.62 5.91 37.21
C PRO A 80 -10.06 6.20 36.76
N ASN A 81 -10.97 6.36 37.72
CA ASN A 81 -12.28 6.98 37.47
C ASN A 81 -12.09 8.43 37.03
N ASN A 82 -13.01 8.93 36.21
CA ASN A 82 -13.03 10.30 35.68
C ASN A 82 -11.76 10.69 34.90
N ASP A 83 -11.04 9.71 34.33
CA ASP A 83 -9.85 9.97 33.53
C ASP A 83 -10.23 10.68 32.23
N ARG A 84 -9.39 11.63 31.83
CA ARG A 84 -9.58 12.45 30.64
C ARG A 84 -8.26 12.59 29.91
N ARG A 85 -8.05 11.74 28.90
CA ARG A 85 -6.88 11.81 28.02
C ARG A 85 -7.23 12.16 26.59
N SER A 86 -6.30 12.80 25.89
CA SER A 86 -6.39 13.03 24.46
C SER A 86 -5.02 12.93 23.82
N TRP A 87 -5.00 12.49 22.57
CA TRP A 87 -3.79 12.36 21.76
C TRP A 87 -4.06 12.89 20.36
N SER A 88 -3.20 13.79 19.90
CA SER A 88 -3.11 14.19 18.50
C SER A 88 -1.99 13.40 17.84
N LEU A 89 -2.31 12.71 16.75
CA LEU A 89 -1.39 11.88 15.99
C LEU A 89 -1.35 12.41 14.56
N ASP A 90 -0.26 13.04 14.18
CA ASP A 90 -0.04 13.54 12.83
C ASP A 90 0.88 12.59 12.04
N ALA A 91 0.54 12.42 10.76
CA ALA A 91 1.35 11.76 9.75
C ALA A 91 2.01 12.81 8.86
N ASP A 92 3.17 12.48 8.32
CA ASP A 92 3.84 13.34 7.33
C ASP A 92 3.08 13.27 6.00
N ASN A 93 3.34 14.23 5.10
CA ASN A 93 2.70 14.25 3.78
C ASN A 93 2.89 12.91 3.06
N ASN A 94 1.80 12.39 2.50
CA ASN A 94 1.70 11.08 1.80
C ASN A 94 1.87 9.83 2.68
N THR A 95 1.79 9.93 4.01
CA THR A 95 1.75 8.75 4.89
C THR A 95 0.39 8.62 5.58
N ARG A 96 0.00 7.38 5.90
CA ARG A 96 -1.16 7.08 6.74
C ARG A 96 -0.73 6.50 8.08
N LEU A 97 -1.60 6.65 9.08
CA LEU A 97 -1.43 6.00 10.37
C LEU A 97 -2.31 4.76 10.48
N VAL A 98 -1.80 3.76 11.19
CA VAL A 98 -2.53 2.56 11.58
C VAL A 98 -2.48 2.43 13.10
N LEU A 99 -3.64 2.27 13.72
CA LEU A 99 -3.78 1.95 15.13
C LEU A 99 -3.98 0.45 15.28
N LYS A 100 -3.07 -0.23 15.99
CA LYS A 100 -3.14 -1.65 16.29
C LYS A 100 -3.36 -1.88 17.78
N PHE A 101 -4.48 -2.48 18.14
CA PHE A 101 -4.84 -2.71 19.54
C PHE A 101 -4.13 -3.95 20.08
N LYS A 102 -3.22 -3.75 21.04
CA LYS A 102 -2.55 -4.85 21.76
C LYS A 102 -3.42 -5.41 22.88
N ALA A 103 -4.20 -4.54 23.52
CA ALA A 103 -5.17 -4.88 24.54
C ALA A 103 -6.27 -3.81 24.59
N PHE A 104 -7.50 -4.24 24.88
CA PHE A 104 -8.64 -3.34 25.06
C PHE A 104 -9.65 -3.95 26.05
N LYS A 105 -9.79 -3.33 27.24
CA LYS A 105 -10.77 -3.73 28.25
C LYS A 105 -11.18 -2.52 29.09
N MET A 106 -12.42 -2.11 28.94
CA MET A 106 -13.05 -0.97 29.60
C MET A 106 -14.47 -1.34 30.04
N GLU A 107 -15.09 -0.51 30.88
CA GLU A 107 -16.52 -0.64 31.16
C GLU A 107 -17.31 -0.43 29.86
N ALA A 108 -18.34 -1.26 29.64
CA ALA A 108 -19.15 -1.21 28.44
C ALA A 108 -20.28 -0.18 28.60
N GLY A 109 -20.27 0.86 27.78
CA GLY A 109 -21.26 1.94 27.78
C GLY A 109 -20.71 3.24 28.37
N PRO A 110 -20.51 3.34 29.70
CA PRO A 110 -20.08 4.58 30.37
C PRO A 110 -18.70 5.06 29.92
N ASP A 111 -17.73 4.15 29.85
CA ASP A 111 -16.36 4.45 29.45
C ASP A 111 -16.18 4.31 27.94
N TYR A 112 -15.46 5.24 27.33
CA TYR A 112 -15.25 5.21 25.87
C TYR A 112 -13.90 5.74 25.40
N LEU A 113 -13.42 5.12 24.33
CA LEU A 113 -12.33 5.60 23.49
C LEU A 113 -12.91 6.03 22.15
N ARG A 114 -12.87 7.33 21.88
CA ARG A 114 -13.35 7.89 20.60
C ARG A 114 -12.17 8.27 19.73
N ILE A 115 -12.28 7.92 18.45
CA ILE A 115 -11.28 8.19 17.43
C ILE A 115 -11.93 9.08 16.39
N TYR A 116 -11.27 10.19 16.08
CA TYR A 116 -11.69 11.21 15.16
C TYR A 116 -10.69 11.32 14.01
N ASP A 117 -11.11 11.98 12.93
CA ASP A 117 -10.18 12.46 11.93
C ASP A 117 -9.17 13.47 12.53
N ARG A 118 -8.12 13.78 11.78
CA ARG A 118 -7.02 14.65 12.23
C ARG A 118 -7.50 15.98 12.82
N LEU A 119 -8.54 16.58 12.24
CA LEU A 119 -9.06 17.89 12.66
C LEU A 119 -9.99 17.77 13.89
N GLY A 120 -10.35 16.56 14.31
CA GLY A 120 -11.29 16.32 15.41
C GLY A 120 -12.74 16.63 15.05
N GLY A 121 -13.03 16.94 13.79
CA GLY A 121 -14.36 17.36 13.33
C GLY A 121 -15.29 16.19 13.03
N ILE A 122 -14.74 15.02 12.70
CA ILE A 122 -15.51 13.83 12.32
C ILE A 122 -15.13 12.67 13.25
N GLN A 123 -16.10 12.19 14.03
CA GLN A 123 -15.93 10.96 14.80
C GLN A 123 -15.96 9.74 13.86
N LEU A 124 -14.87 8.98 13.85
CA LEU A 124 -14.71 7.77 13.05
C LEU A 124 -15.16 6.53 13.81
N TYR A 125 -14.81 6.43 15.09
CA TYR A 125 -15.14 5.30 15.96
C TYR A 125 -15.49 5.77 17.37
N SER A 126 -16.37 5.01 18.03
CA SER A 126 -16.64 5.09 19.47
C SER A 126 -16.57 3.68 20.03
N LEU A 127 -15.52 3.39 20.78
CA LEU A 127 -15.18 2.07 21.27
C LEU A 127 -15.42 1.99 22.78
N THR A 128 -15.95 0.86 23.24
CA THR A 128 -16.28 0.61 24.65
C THR A 128 -16.28 -0.90 24.93
N GLY A 129 -16.27 -1.30 26.20
CA GLY A 129 -16.25 -2.71 26.59
C GLY A 129 -14.89 -3.39 26.37
N PHE A 130 -14.90 -4.65 25.95
CA PHE A 130 -13.72 -5.53 25.96
C PHE A 130 -13.46 -6.26 24.63
N LEU A 131 -14.21 -5.93 23.58
CA LEU A 131 -13.95 -6.47 22.26
C LEU A 131 -12.77 -5.70 21.64
N ASN A 132 -11.68 -6.42 21.33
CA ASN A 132 -10.56 -5.81 20.61
C ASN A 132 -11.02 -5.35 19.22
N PRO A 133 -10.81 -4.07 18.86
CA PRO A 133 -11.08 -3.58 17.51
C PRO A 133 -10.08 -4.15 16.49
N ASP A 134 -10.51 -4.23 15.23
CA ASP A 134 -9.61 -4.42 14.09
C ASP A 134 -8.66 -3.23 13.91
N ASP A 135 -7.64 -3.39 13.07
CA ASP A 135 -6.71 -2.31 12.72
C ASP A 135 -7.46 -1.09 12.14
N ILE A 136 -7.28 0.08 12.77
CA ILE A 136 -7.95 1.31 12.35
C ILE A 136 -6.99 2.18 11.54
N TRP A 137 -7.38 2.48 10.30
CA TRP A 137 -6.59 3.24 9.34
C TRP A 137 -7.04 4.69 9.26
N SER A 138 -6.09 5.62 9.20
CA SER A 138 -6.42 7.03 9.06
C SER A 138 -6.96 7.31 7.65
N LYS A 139 -8.06 8.07 7.56
CA LYS A 139 -8.60 8.52 6.26
C LYS A 139 -7.70 9.59 5.61
N ALA A 140 -7.02 10.38 6.42
CA ALA A 140 -6.08 11.43 6.04
C ALA A 140 -4.78 11.29 6.85
N ASN A 141 -4.04 12.38 7.02
CA ASN A 141 -2.69 12.39 7.62
C ASN A 141 -2.72 12.34 9.16
N GLY A 142 -3.66 11.63 9.78
CA GLY A 142 -3.67 11.55 11.25
C GLY A 142 -4.98 11.18 11.92
N PHE A 143 -4.94 11.19 13.25
CA PHE A 143 -6.05 10.96 14.16
C PHE A 143 -6.05 11.97 15.30
N TYR A 144 -7.24 12.28 15.80
CA TYR A 144 -7.41 12.79 17.15
C TYR A 144 -8.14 11.73 17.98
N ILE A 145 -7.59 11.38 19.15
CA ILE A 145 -8.12 10.29 19.99
C ILE A 145 -8.44 10.83 21.37
N THR A 146 -9.60 10.47 21.93
CA THR A 146 -9.98 10.83 23.30
C THR A 146 -10.41 9.60 24.08
N PHE A 147 -9.95 9.53 25.33
CA PHE A 147 -10.39 8.53 26.30
C PHE A 147 -11.08 9.23 27.48
N ARG A 148 -12.24 8.72 27.88
CA ARG A 148 -13.02 9.21 29.02
C ARG A 148 -13.52 8.03 29.83
N SER A 149 -13.34 8.08 31.14
CA SER A 149 -14.01 7.19 32.09
C SER A 149 -15.00 7.93 32.99
N ASP A 150 -15.95 7.18 33.54
CA ASP A 150 -16.96 7.67 34.47
C ASP A 150 -16.51 7.58 35.95
N GLY A 151 -17.43 7.76 36.89
CA GLY A 151 -17.15 7.76 38.33
C GLY A 151 -16.90 6.40 38.97
N SER A 152 -16.99 5.29 38.23
CA SER A 152 -16.97 3.92 38.78
C SER A 152 -16.33 2.91 37.82
N VAL A 153 -16.34 1.62 38.22
CA VAL A 153 -15.94 0.42 37.45
C VAL A 153 -14.78 0.62 36.46
N THR A 154 -13.59 0.17 36.84
CA THR A 154 -12.41 0.29 35.98
C THR A 154 -11.76 -1.05 35.69
N TYR A 155 -11.04 -1.10 34.58
CA TYR A 155 -10.31 -2.27 34.11
C TYR A 155 -8.92 -1.86 33.64
N SER A 156 -8.13 -2.81 33.11
CA SER A 156 -6.78 -2.54 32.61
C SER A 156 -6.69 -1.43 31.55
N GLY A 157 -7.79 -1.15 30.84
CA GLY A 157 -7.85 -0.14 29.80
C GLY A 157 -7.27 -0.66 28.49
N PHE A 158 -6.41 0.12 27.85
CA PHE A 158 -5.91 -0.19 26.51
C PHE A 158 -4.41 0.07 26.32
N SER A 159 -3.84 -0.64 25.35
CA SER A 159 -2.51 -0.39 24.80
C SER A 159 -2.58 -0.49 23.29
N ILE A 160 -2.21 0.59 22.60
CA ILE A 160 -2.37 0.71 21.14
C ILE A 160 -1.02 1.11 20.55
N ASP A 161 -0.52 0.29 19.64
CA ASP A 161 0.65 0.63 18.86
C ASP A 161 0.24 1.43 17.62
N VAL A 162 0.95 2.53 17.38
CA VAL A 162 0.75 3.42 16.25
C VAL A 162 1.85 3.16 15.24
N TYR A 163 1.48 2.92 13.99
CA TYR A 163 2.39 2.73 12.88
C TYR A 163 2.15 3.77 11.78
N LYS A 164 3.20 4.11 11.04
CA LYS A 164 3.15 4.86 9.78
C LYS A 164 3.26 3.89 8.61
N THR A 165 2.57 4.18 7.52
CA THR A 165 2.65 3.46 6.25
C THR A 165 2.80 4.46 5.11
N SER A 166 3.76 4.19 4.21
CA SER A 166 3.98 4.90 2.94
C SER A 166 3.57 4.07 1.75
#